data_AF-A0A3B0TLB2-F1
#
_entry.id   AF-A0A3B0TLB2-F1
#
_cell.length_a   1.000
_cell.length_b   1.000
_cell.length_c   1.000
_cell.angle_alpha   90.00
_cell.angle_beta   90.00
_cell.angle_gamma   90.00
#
_symmetry.space_group_name_H-M   'P 1'
#
loop_
_entity.id
_entity.type
_entity.pdbx_description
1 polymer ?
#
loop_
_entity_poly.entity_id
_entity_poly.type
_entity_poly.pdbx_seq_one_letter_code
_entity_poly.pdbx_strand_id
1 'polypeptide(L)'
;MQALHIGELEVRLPIIQGGMGVAVSLSGLASAVANEGGIGIISSAGIGMMIPDFSRNFREANKTALRQEIRKAKKKTNGAIGVNIMVALSDYTGHLEVSVEEGADLIISGAGLPLKMPDIVLEDKAGDNKTKFVPITSSARAAKLIFGYWAD
;
A
#
# COMPACT_ATOMS: atom_id res chain seq x y z
N MET A 1 18.42 -6.08 17.68
CA MET A 1 18.05 -5.72 16.29
C MET A 1 17.58 -4.27 16.32
N GLN A 2 18.01 -3.43 15.39
CA GLN A 2 17.64 -2.01 15.39
C GLN A 2 16.25 -1.82 14.78
N ALA A 3 15.44 -0.93 15.34
CA ALA A 3 14.11 -0.61 14.82
C ALA A 3 14.20 0.03 13.42
N LEU A 4 13.22 -0.27 12.56
CA LEU A 4 13.10 0.31 11.23
C LEU A 4 12.39 1.65 11.32
N HIS A 5 12.96 2.67 10.66
CA HIS A 5 12.38 4.00 10.56
C HIS A 5 12.18 4.36 9.09
N ILE A 6 10.96 4.78 8.72
CA ILE A 6 10.62 5.29 7.40
C ILE A 6 9.95 6.66 7.57
N GLY A 7 10.76 7.73 7.54
CA GLY A 7 10.33 9.03 8.07
C GLY A 7 9.91 8.87 9.53
N GLU A 8 8.70 9.36 9.86
CA GLU A 8 8.12 9.26 11.21
C GLU A 8 7.53 7.89 11.56
N LEU A 9 7.50 6.93 10.63
CA LEU A 9 7.00 5.58 10.91
C LEU A 9 8.10 4.75 11.57
N GLU A 10 7.90 4.39 12.84
CA GLU A 10 8.78 3.50 13.60
C GLU A 10 8.17 2.10 13.73
N VAL A 11 8.98 1.07 13.45
CA VAL A 11 8.58 -0.34 13.53
C VAL A 11 9.65 -1.16 14.24
N ARG A 12 9.24 -1.92 15.27
CA ARG A 12 10.13 -2.64 16.19
C ARG A 12 11.04 -3.64 15.48
N LEU A 13 10.49 -4.41 14.54
CA LEU A 13 11.23 -5.39 13.76
C LEU A 13 11.41 -4.86 12.33
N PRO A 14 12.63 -4.83 11.79
CA PRO A 14 12.90 -4.43 10.41
C PRO A 14 12.50 -5.53 9.41
N ILE A 15 11.26 -6.01 9.51
CA ILE A 15 10.68 -7.08 8.72
C ILE A 15 9.39 -6.55 8.10
N ILE A 16 9.32 -6.61 6.77
CA ILE A 16 8.13 -6.29 5.99
C ILE A 16 7.65 -7.58 5.35
N GLN A 17 6.41 -7.99 5.62
CA GLN A 17 5.80 -9.10 4.92
C GLN A 17 5.46 -8.66 3.49
N GLY A 18 6.01 -9.32 2.47
CA GLY A 18 5.76 -8.94 1.08
C GLY A 18 4.29 -9.13 0.67
N GLY A 19 3.67 -8.11 0.06
CA GLY A 19 2.30 -8.17 -0.43
C GLY A 19 2.14 -9.17 -1.58
N MET A 20 1.32 -10.21 -1.35
CA MET A 20 1.02 -11.28 -2.32
C MET A 20 -0.44 -11.19 -2.77
N GLY A 21 -0.65 -11.01 -4.08
CA GLY A 21 -1.97 -10.86 -4.71
C GLY A 21 -2.82 -12.14 -4.66
N VAL A 22 -3.99 -12.08 -5.31
CA VAL A 22 -4.95 -13.23 -5.37
C VAL A 22 -5.36 -13.68 -3.96
N ALA A 23 -5.69 -12.71 -3.11
CA ALA A 23 -6.23 -12.91 -1.76
C ALA A 23 -5.32 -13.67 -0.76
N VAL A 24 -4.02 -13.79 -1.03
CA VAL A 24 -3.08 -14.35 -0.04
C VAL A 24 -2.82 -13.35 1.09
N SER A 25 -2.51 -12.10 0.74
CA SER A 25 -2.22 -11.04 1.71
C SER A 25 -3.44 -10.16 1.97
N LEU A 26 -4.29 -10.60 2.90
CA LEU A 26 -5.46 -9.88 3.39
C LEU A 26 -5.27 -9.38 4.83
N SER A 27 -6.32 -8.80 5.42
CA SER A 27 -6.27 -8.24 6.77
C SER A 27 -5.79 -9.21 7.85
N GLY A 28 -6.10 -10.50 7.72
CA GLY A 28 -5.68 -11.54 8.68
C GLY A 28 -4.15 -11.65 8.78
N LEU A 29 -3.48 -11.90 7.64
CA LEU A 29 -2.03 -12.03 7.61
C LEU A 29 -1.34 -10.70 7.95
N ALA A 30 -1.80 -9.59 7.36
CA ALA A 30 -1.20 -8.29 7.58
C ALA A 30 -1.27 -7.89 9.08
N SER A 31 -2.44 -8.01 9.72
CA SER A 31 -2.57 -7.67 11.14
C SER A 31 -1.78 -8.60 12.07
N ALA A 32 -1.64 -9.88 11.73
CA ALA A 32 -0.82 -10.81 12.51
C ALA A 32 0.66 -10.40 12.49
N VAL A 33 1.21 -10.07 11.32
CA VAL A 33 2.60 -9.60 11.19
C VAL A 33 2.81 -8.28 11.94
N ALA A 34 1.86 -7.35 11.82
CA ALA A 34 1.92 -6.07 12.52
C ALA A 34 1.89 -6.22 14.05
N ASN A 35 1.09 -7.16 14.58
CA ASN A 35 1.04 -7.47 16.01
C ASN A 35 2.35 -8.07 16.54
N GLU A 36 3.08 -8.81 15.71
CA GLU A 36 4.43 -9.30 16.03
C GLU A 36 5.50 -8.20 15.89
N GLY A 37 5.12 -7.00 15.48
CA GLY A 37 5.99 -5.83 15.41
C GLY A 37 6.76 -5.68 14.11
N GLY A 38 6.38 -6.38 13.05
CA GLY A 38 6.80 -6.08 11.67
C GLY A 38 5.80 -5.15 10.97
N ILE A 39 5.94 -4.99 9.65
CA ILE A 39 4.95 -4.31 8.80
C ILE A 39 4.12 -5.36 8.06
N GLY A 40 2.81 -5.34 8.28
CA GLY A 40 1.86 -6.16 7.55
C GLY A 40 1.42 -5.48 6.25
N ILE A 41 1.40 -6.22 5.13
CA ILE A 41 1.05 -5.64 3.83
C ILE A 41 -0.18 -6.35 3.25
N ILE A 42 -1.20 -5.57 2.88
CA ILE A 42 -2.35 -6.04 2.12
C ILE A 42 -2.04 -5.91 0.62
N SER A 43 -2.30 -6.93 -0.19
CA SER A 43 -2.15 -6.79 -1.65
C SER A 43 -3.47 -6.40 -2.30
N SER A 44 -3.45 -5.34 -3.11
CA SER A 44 -4.65 -4.82 -3.76
C SER A 44 -4.99 -5.53 -5.08
N ALA A 45 -4.04 -6.30 -5.64
CA ALA A 45 -4.19 -6.99 -6.91
C ALA A 45 -5.30 -8.05 -6.86
N GLY A 46 -6.41 -7.78 -7.57
CA GLY A 46 -7.57 -8.67 -7.63
C GLY A 46 -8.34 -8.81 -6.32
N ILE A 47 -8.16 -7.88 -5.37
CA ILE A 47 -8.73 -7.98 -4.01
C ILE A 47 -10.26 -8.08 -3.99
N GLY A 48 -10.93 -7.51 -4.99
CA GLY A 48 -12.39 -7.56 -5.16
C GLY A 48 -12.93 -8.88 -5.72
N MET A 49 -12.09 -9.86 -6.06
CA MET A 49 -12.51 -11.07 -6.79
C MET A 49 -13.61 -11.90 -6.11
N MET A 50 -13.76 -11.75 -4.79
CA MET A 50 -14.78 -12.44 -3.99
C MET A 50 -16.10 -11.66 -3.85
N ILE A 51 -16.17 -10.43 -4.39
CA ILE A 51 -17.39 -9.61 -4.37
C ILE A 51 -18.34 -10.06 -5.50
N PRO A 52 -19.65 -10.20 -5.23
CA PRO A 52 -20.63 -10.48 -6.26
C PRO A 52 -20.56 -9.49 -7.43
N ASP A 53 -20.75 -9.97 -8.66
CA ASP A 53 -20.67 -9.15 -9.88
C ASP A 53 -19.31 -8.44 -10.11
N PHE A 54 -18.22 -8.98 -9.55
CA PHE A 54 -16.86 -8.43 -9.72
C PHE A 54 -16.52 -8.08 -11.17
N SER A 55 -16.86 -8.93 -12.13
CA SER A 55 -16.54 -8.69 -13.55
C SER A 55 -17.28 -7.49 -14.15
N ARG A 56 -18.49 -7.17 -13.65
CA ARG A 56 -19.29 -6.03 -14.13
C ARG A 56 -18.90 -4.72 -13.47
N ASN A 57 -18.50 -4.77 -12.20
CA ASN A 57 -18.15 -3.60 -11.39
C ASN A 57 -16.71 -3.66 -10.86
N PHE A 58 -15.77 -4.10 -11.69
CA PHE A 58 -14.38 -4.42 -11.30
C PHE A 58 -13.71 -3.36 -10.42
N ARG A 59 -13.76 -2.09 -10.84
CA ARG A 59 -13.13 -0.97 -10.12
C ARG A 59 -13.76 -0.74 -8.75
N GLU A 60 -15.09 -0.66 -8.69
CA GLU A 60 -15.82 -0.42 -7.44
C GLU A 60 -15.74 -1.60 -6.48
N ALA A 61 -15.75 -2.83 -7.00
CA ALA A 61 -15.53 -4.02 -6.21
C ALA A 61 -14.13 -4.02 -5.58
N ASN A 62 -13.08 -3.74 -6.36
CA ASN A 62 -11.72 -3.62 -5.82
C ASN A 62 -11.61 -2.52 -4.75
N LYS A 63 -12.15 -1.32 -5.01
CA LYS A 63 -12.16 -0.22 -4.04
C LYS A 63 -12.88 -0.61 -2.74
N THR A 64 -14.04 -1.25 -2.86
CA THR A 64 -14.85 -1.69 -1.72
C THR A 64 -14.13 -2.75 -0.90
N ALA A 65 -13.58 -3.78 -1.53
CA ALA A 65 -12.83 -4.84 -0.84
C ALA A 65 -11.58 -4.30 -0.15
N LEU A 66 -10.80 -3.46 -0.85
CA LEU A 66 -9.59 -2.86 -0.29
C LEU A 66 -9.89 -2.03 0.97
N ARG A 67 -10.90 -1.16 0.90
CA ARG A 67 -11.37 -0.37 2.04
C ARG A 67 -11.73 -1.25 3.23
N GLN A 68 -12.48 -2.33 2.98
CA GLN A 68 -12.86 -3.25 4.04
C GLN A 68 -11.66 -3.96 4.67
N GLU A 69 -10.70 -4.41 3.88
CA GLU A 69 -9.52 -5.11 4.38
C GLU A 69 -8.57 -4.19 5.16
N ILE A 70 -8.34 -2.94 4.71
CA ILE A 70 -7.56 -1.97 5.48
C ILE A 70 -8.21 -1.70 6.84
N ARG A 71 -9.53 -1.41 6.85
CA ARG A 71 -10.28 -1.19 8.10
C ARG A 71 -10.24 -2.39 9.03
N LYS A 72 -10.39 -3.62 8.50
CA LYS A 72 -10.31 -4.85 9.29
C LYS A 72 -8.92 -5.04 9.88
N ALA A 73 -7.86 -4.77 9.13
CA ALA A 73 -6.49 -4.89 9.62
C ALA A 73 -6.21 -3.89 10.74
N LYS A 74 -6.53 -2.60 10.53
CA LYS A 74 -6.34 -1.53 11.52
C LYS A 74 -7.19 -1.70 12.78
N LYS A 75 -8.32 -2.42 12.71
CA LYS A 75 -9.10 -2.81 13.90
C LYS A 75 -8.45 -3.93 14.72
N LYS A 76 -7.57 -4.73 14.12
CA LYS A 76 -6.93 -5.91 14.73
C LYS A 76 -5.52 -5.64 15.26
N THR A 77 -4.96 -4.48 14.96
CA THR A 77 -3.59 -4.13 15.35
C THR A 77 -3.44 -2.62 15.56
N ASN A 78 -2.53 -2.22 16.44
CA ASN A 78 -2.00 -0.86 16.52
C ASN A 78 -0.63 -0.73 15.83
N GLY A 79 -0.16 -1.79 15.17
CA GLY A 79 1.08 -1.81 14.39
C GLY A 79 0.88 -1.31 12.96
N ALA A 80 1.98 -1.24 12.21
CA ALA A 80 2.00 -0.65 10.87
C ALA A 80 1.32 -1.56 9.82
N ILE A 81 0.39 -0.99 9.07
CA ILE A 81 -0.30 -1.63 7.94
C ILE A 81 -0.02 -0.87 6.66
N GLY A 82 0.54 -1.59 5.68
CA GLY A 82 0.73 -1.07 4.34
C GLY A 82 -0.12 -1.77 3.28
N VAL A 83 -0.09 -1.22 2.07
CA VAL A 83 -0.76 -1.76 0.89
C VAL A 83 0.25 -1.92 -0.26
N ASN A 84 0.27 -3.08 -0.89
CA ASN A 84 0.98 -3.30 -2.14
C ASN A 84 0.04 -3.05 -3.32
N ILE A 85 0.44 -2.14 -4.21
CA ILE A 85 -0.33 -1.77 -5.41
C ILE A 85 0.59 -1.91 -6.62
N MET A 86 0.17 -2.66 -7.62
CA MET A 86 0.92 -2.77 -8.87
C MET A 86 0.60 -1.59 -9.79
N VAL A 87 1.63 -0.88 -10.24
CA VAL A 87 1.51 0.27 -11.17
C VAL A 87 0.86 -0.14 -12.49
N ALA A 88 1.06 -1.40 -12.92
CA ALA A 88 0.44 -1.94 -14.13
C ALA A 88 -1.09 -2.16 -14.03
N LEU A 89 -1.72 -1.98 -12.86
CA LEU A 89 -3.17 -2.14 -12.73
C LEU A 89 -3.92 -1.00 -13.42
N SER A 90 -4.96 -1.35 -14.18
CA SER A 90 -5.81 -0.36 -14.88
C SER A 90 -6.59 0.56 -13.95
N ASP A 91 -6.66 0.22 -12.67
CA ASP A 91 -7.31 0.94 -11.58
C ASP A 91 -6.33 1.43 -10.50
N TYR A 92 -5.01 1.47 -10.78
CA TYR A 92 -3.94 1.88 -9.86
C TYR A 92 -4.27 3.12 -9.00
N THR A 93 -4.69 4.22 -9.65
CA THR A 93 -5.05 5.48 -8.95
C THR A 93 -6.18 5.27 -7.95
N GLY A 94 -7.17 4.45 -8.29
CA GLY A 94 -8.28 4.16 -7.40
C GLY A 94 -7.86 3.37 -6.15
N HIS A 95 -6.88 2.48 -6.26
CA HIS A 95 -6.31 1.77 -5.11
C HIS A 95 -5.49 2.72 -4.23
N LEU A 96 -4.72 3.62 -4.84
CA LEU A 96 -3.96 4.63 -4.12
C LEU A 96 -4.87 5.53 -3.30
N GLU A 97 -5.92 6.07 -3.92
CA GLU A 97 -6.92 6.93 -3.26
C GLU A 97 -7.48 6.25 -2.02
N VAL A 98 -8.04 5.04 -2.17
CA VAL A 98 -8.62 4.28 -1.06
C VAL A 98 -7.57 4.00 0.03
N SER A 99 -6.33 3.71 -0.35
CA SER A 99 -5.27 3.40 0.62
C SER A 99 -4.89 4.61 1.47
N VAL A 100 -4.80 5.79 0.84
CA VAL A 100 -4.52 7.06 1.54
C VAL A 100 -5.72 7.48 2.39
N GLU A 101 -6.94 7.43 1.85
CA GLU A 101 -8.19 7.77 2.57
C GLU A 101 -8.37 6.95 3.85
N GLU A 102 -8.04 5.66 3.81
CA GLU A 102 -8.17 4.74 4.95
C GLU A 102 -6.93 4.78 5.89
N GLY A 103 -5.95 5.61 5.55
CA GLY A 103 -4.75 5.88 6.32
C GLY A 103 -3.81 4.68 6.40
N ALA A 104 -3.52 4.01 5.28
CA ALA A 104 -2.42 3.06 5.23
C ALA A 104 -1.11 3.75 5.64
N ASP A 105 -0.28 3.11 6.45
CA ASP A 105 0.99 3.70 6.90
C ASP A 105 2.03 3.71 5.78
N LEU A 106 1.92 2.76 4.85
CA LEU A 106 2.88 2.50 3.78
C LEU A 106 2.17 2.07 2.50
N ILE A 107 2.56 2.60 1.35
CA ILE A 107 2.17 2.10 0.04
C ILE A 107 3.42 1.62 -0.69
N ILE A 108 3.41 0.35 -1.08
CA ILE A 108 4.49 -0.29 -1.83
C ILE A 108 4.05 -0.45 -3.28
N SER A 109 4.68 0.29 -4.19
CA SER A 109 4.34 0.28 -5.62
C SER A 109 5.31 -0.58 -6.43
N GLY A 110 4.82 -1.64 -7.05
CA GLY A 110 5.60 -2.56 -7.89
C GLY A 110 5.11 -2.66 -9.33
N ALA A 111 5.73 -3.54 -10.13
CA ALA A 111 5.30 -3.85 -11.50
C ALA A 111 5.07 -2.62 -12.41
N GLY A 112 6.03 -1.69 -12.40
CA GLY A 112 6.03 -0.49 -13.22
C GLY A 112 6.88 0.61 -12.58
N LEU A 113 6.94 1.78 -13.22
CA LEU A 113 7.66 2.94 -12.70
C LEU A 113 6.63 3.99 -12.23
N PRO A 114 6.48 4.21 -10.91
CA PRO A 114 5.59 5.25 -10.39
C PRO A 114 6.24 6.63 -10.57
N LEU A 115 6.41 7.09 -11.81
CA LEU A 115 7.14 8.33 -12.12
C LEU A 115 6.38 9.57 -11.65
N LYS A 116 5.05 9.57 -11.73
CA LYS A 116 4.23 10.67 -11.24
C LYS A 116 3.74 10.37 -9.84
N MET A 117 4.01 11.27 -8.92
CA MET A 117 3.31 11.25 -7.64
C MET A 117 1.84 11.58 -7.91
N PRO A 118 0.87 10.78 -7.42
CA PRO A 118 -0.53 11.07 -7.70
C PRO A 118 -0.92 12.38 -7.01
N ASP A 119 -1.78 13.17 -7.67
CA ASP A 119 -2.18 14.49 -7.17
C ASP A 119 -2.74 14.42 -5.76
N ILE A 120 -3.40 13.33 -5.36
CA ILE A 120 -3.87 13.13 -3.98
C ILE A 120 -2.77 13.16 -2.91
N VAL A 121 -1.53 12.83 -3.28
CA VAL A 121 -0.35 12.94 -2.39
C VAL A 121 0.18 14.36 -2.38
N LEU A 122 0.05 15.08 -3.50
CA LEU A 122 0.49 16.46 -3.67
C LEU A 122 -0.53 17.49 -3.16
N GLU A 123 -1.82 17.14 -3.12
CA GLU A 123 -2.94 17.95 -2.64
C GLU A 123 -3.03 17.95 -1.12
N ASP A 124 -2.39 16.98 -0.45
CA ASP A 124 -2.04 17.07 0.95
C ASP A 124 -0.90 18.08 1.20
N LYS A 125 -1.07 19.32 0.74
CA LYS A 125 -0.22 20.46 1.10
C LYS A 125 -0.46 20.92 2.54
N ALA A 126 -1.47 20.36 3.21
CA ALA A 126 -1.74 20.55 4.63
C ALA A 126 -0.77 19.74 5.52
N GLY A 127 -0.16 18.67 4.99
CA GLY A 127 0.83 17.85 5.71
C GLY A 127 0.23 16.79 6.64
N ASP A 128 -1.04 16.41 6.45
CA ASP A 128 -1.72 15.44 7.30
C ASP A 128 -1.60 14.00 6.79
N ASN A 129 -1.20 13.79 5.54
CA ASN A 129 -0.92 12.49 4.96
C ASN A 129 0.38 11.92 5.53
N LYS A 130 0.21 10.92 6.39
CA LYS A 130 1.33 10.22 7.02
C LYS A 130 1.83 9.03 6.21
N THR A 131 1.10 8.64 5.16
CA THR A 131 1.40 7.49 4.30
C THR A 131 2.78 7.62 3.67
N LYS A 132 3.62 6.60 3.81
CA LYS A 132 4.94 6.54 3.18
C LYS A 132 4.85 5.82 1.84
N PHE A 133 5.56 6.29 0.83
CA PHE A 133 5.54 5.71 -0.52
C PHE A 133 6.87 5.01 -0.82
N VAL A 134 6.82 3.72 -1.15
CA VAL A 134 8.00 2.87 -1.35
C VAL A 134 7.93 2.20 -2.73
N PRO A 135 8.72 2.63 -3.71
CA PRO A 135 8.79 1.97 -5.00
C PRO A 135 9.61 0.68 -4.92
N ILE A 136 9.13 -0.40 -5.52
CA ILE A 136 9.93 -1.61 -5.76
C ILE A 136 10.76 -1.37 -7.03
N THR A 137 12.08 -1.48 -6.89
CA THR A 137 13.03 -1.34 -8.00
C THR A 137 13.96 -2.53 -8.07
N SER A 138 14.33 -2.92 -9.29
CA SER A 138 15.31 -3.98 -9.58
C SER A 138 16.64 -3.44 -10.07
N SER A 139 16.82 -2.12 -10.18
CA SER A 139 18.09 -1.51 -10.61
C SER A 139 18.31 -0.11 -10.04
N ALA A 140 19.58 0.26 -9.87
CA ALA A 140 19.97 1.62 -9.47
C ALA A 140 19.50 2.68 -10.49
N ARG A 141 19.47 2.33 -11.79
CA ARG A 141 18.99 3.20 -12.86
C ARG A 141 17.51 3.54 -12.69
N ALA A 142 16.66 2.54 -12.45
CA ALA A 142 15.23 2.75 -12.24
C ALA A 142 14.97 3.56 -10.95
N ALA A 143 15.72 3.26 -9.88
CA ALA A 143 15.63 4.02 -8.63
C ALA A 143 15.95 5.52 -8.84
N LYS A 144 17.07 5.81 -9.52
CA LYS A 144 17.49 7.18 -9.82
C LYS A 144 16.46 7.92 -10.69
N LEU A 145 15.85 7.22 -11.65
CA LEU A 145 14.82 7.81 -12.50
C LEU A 145 13.57 8.18 -11.70
N ILE A 146 13.05 7.25 -10.89
CA ILE A 146 11.86 7.50 -10.07
C ILE A 146 12.09 8.69 -9.13
N PHE A 147 13.19 8.68 -8.39
CA PHE A 147 13.48 9.76 -7.45
C PHE A 147 13.81 11.10 -8.13
N GLY A 148 14.35 11.09 -9.35
CA GLY A 148 14.51 12.31 -10.14
C GLY A 148 13.16 12.96 -10.44
N TYR A 149 12.20 12.18 -10.95
CA TYR A 149 10.84 12.69 -11.21
C TYR A 149 10.08 13.13 -9.96
N TRP A 150 10.41 12.60 -8.78
CA TRP A 150 9.77 12.99 -7.53
C TRP A 150 10.39 14.22 -6.87
N ALA A 151 11.63 14.56 -7.24
CA ALA A 151 12.32 15.74 -6.73
C ALA A 151 11.99 17.01 -7.51
N ASP A 152 11.48 16.85 -8.74
CA ASP A 152 11.01 17.92 -9.64
C ASP A 152 9.58 18.37 -9.26
#